data_AF-A0A9Q0RVL0-F1
#
_entry.id   AF-A0A9Q0RVL0-F1
#
_cell.length_a   1.000
_cell.length_b   1.000
_cell.length_c   1.000
_cell.angle_alpha   90.00
_cell.angle_beta   90.00
_cell.angle_gamma   90.00
#
_symmetry.space_group_name_H-M   'P 1'
#
loop_
_entity.id
_entity.type
_entity.pdbx_description
1 polymer ?
#
loop_
_entity_poly.entity_id
_entity_poly.type
_entity_poly.pdbx_seq_one_letter_code
_entity_poly.pdbx_strand_id
1 'polypeptide(L)'
;MNDSTTFLIVRHPFERLLSAYKDKLLYAVPHSLHDKLGYKIVKRYRKKKKNVTYPKWPTFSEFISFILDEEKQKHVLDMHWTPITKFCTPCQVKFDIVAKFETLDEDQRYLIKKANLDNVIKPEWKNSGKGRNTQELVSKFYSELTREQLDGIYHLFRFDVELFGYSSEEYFNLDLVTNEPSSEYKDNVD
;
A
#
# COMPACT_ATOMS: atom_id res chain seq x y z
N MET A 1 -18.02 20.44 25.38
CA MET A 1 -16.78 20.40 24.58
C MET A 1 -17.17 19.95 23.18
N ASN A 2 -17.43 20.88 22.25
CA ASN A 2 -17.93 20.60 20.89
C ASN A 2 -17.17 21.39 19.80
N ASP A 3 -15.98 21.93 20.10
CA ASP A 3 -15.21 22.79 19.19
C ASP A 3 -14.06 22.07 18.46
N SER A 4 -13.96 20.75 18.57
CA SER A 4 -12.94 19.96 17.87
C SER A 4 -13.51 19.33 16.60
N THR A 5 -12.87 19.54 15.46
CA THR A 5 -13.13 18.77 14.23
C THR A 5 -12.26 17.50 14.24
N THR A 6 -12.90 16.34 14.18
CA THR A 6 -12.22 15.04 14.11
C THR A 6 -12.16 14.55 12.67
N PHE A 7 -11.02 14.01 12.26
CA PHE A 7 -10.86 13.49 10.90
C PHE A 7 -10.00 12.23 10.87
N LEU A 8 -10.22 11.41 9.86
CA LEU A 8 -9.43 10.24 9.54
C LEU A 8 -8.92 10.36 8.12
N ILE A 9 -7.63 10.10 7.89
CA ILE A 9 -7.06 10.02 6.53
C ILE A 9 -6.88 8.54 6.19
N VAL A 10 -7.48 8.12 5.09
CA VAL A 10 -7.40 6.74 4.58
C VAL A 10 -6.73 6.72 3.20
N ARG A 11 -6.27 5.53 2.79
CA ARG A 11 -5.66 5.29 1.48
C ARG A 11 -6.07 3.91 1.01
N HIS A 12 -6.15 3.71 -0.31
CA HIS A 12 -6.38 2.38 -0.88
C HIS A 12 -5.40 1.37 -0.25
N PRO A 13 -5.88 0.27 0.37
CA PRO A 13 -5.01 -0.58 1.20
C PRO A 13 -3.81 -1.16 0.43
N PHE A 14 -4.00 -1.51 -0.84
CA PHE A 14 -2.97 -2.12 -1.69
C PHE A 14 -1.93 -1.07 -2.12
N GLU A 15 -2.37 0.16 -2.40
CA GLU A 15 -1.49 1.30 -2.65
C GLU A 15 -0.63 1.63 -1.43
N ARG A 16 -1.26 1.57 -0.24
CA ARG A 16 -0.57 1.80 1.03
C ARG A 16 0.49 0.73 1.30
N LEU A 17 0.20 -0.55 1.04
CA LEU A 17 1.19 -1.63 1.16
C LEU A 17 2.40 -1.41 0.27
N LEU A 18 2.19 -1.08 -1.01
CA LEU A 18 3.28 -0.84 -1.94
C LEU A 18 4.10 0.40 -1.54
N SER A 19 3.42 1.47 -1.13
CA SER A 19 4.07 2.67 -0.61
C SER A 19 4.94 2.35 0.62
N ALA A 20 4.42 1.56 1.56
CA ALA A 20 5.15 1.16 2.76
C ALA A 20 6.37 0.28 2.43
N TYR A 21 6.21 -0.68 1.52
CA TYR A 21 7.32 -1.51 1.04
C TYR A 21 8.45 -0.65 0.44
N LYS A 22 8.11 0.27 -0.46
CA LYS A 22 9.08 1.16 -1.12
C LYS A 22 9.77 2.12 -0.16
N ASP A 23 9.04 2.66 0.82
CA ASP A 23 9.58 3.64 1.76
C ASP A 23 10.41 2.99 2.87
N LYS A 24 9.98 1.82 3.36
CA LYS A 24 10.57 1.19 4.54
C LYS A 24 11.60 0.13 4.22
N LEU A 25 11.37 -0.70 3.21
CA LEU A 25 12.19 -1.88 2.94
C LEU A 25 13.13 -1.70 1.76
N LEU A 26 12.62 -1.13 0.67
CA LEU A 26 13.43 -0.84 -0.50
C LEU A 26 14.45 0.25 -0.15
N TYR A 27 15.75 -0.04 -0.31
CA TYR A 27 16.84 0.89 0.03
C TYR A 27 16.82 1.38 1.49
N ALA A 28 16.33 0.54 2.41
CA ALA A 28 16.30 0.84 3.83
C ALA A 28 17.69 1.32 4.31
N VAL A 29 17.69 2.39 5.12
CA VAL A 29 18.92 2.96 5.68
C VAL A 29 19.68 1.88 6.46
N PRO A 30 20.98 1.66 6.20
CA PRO A 30 21.76 0.62 6.88
C PRO A 30 21.61 0.69 8.41
N HIS A 31 21.45 -0.46 9.04
CA HIS A 31 21.28 -0.62 10.50
C HIS A 31 20.00 -0.05 11.11
N SER A 32 19.10 0.53 10.31
CA SER A 32 17.76 0.93 10.76
C SER A 32 16.90 -0.28 11.15
N LEU A 33 15.80 -0.03 11.87
CA LEU A 33 14.83 -1.07 12.22
C LEU A 33 14.32 -1.80 10.98
N HIS A 34 14.02 -1.07 9.90
CA HIS A 34 13.49 -1.67 8.68
C HIS A 34 14.56 -2.41 7.86
N ASP A 35 15.85 -2.02 7.92
CA ASP A 35 16.95 -2.80 7.32
C ASP A 35 17.10 -4.15 8.02
N LYS A 36 17.04 -4.17 9.36
CA LYS A 36 17.05 -5.42 10.15
C LYS A 36 15.84 -6.29 9.85
N LEU A 37 14.66 -5.69 9.72
CA LEU A 37 13.44 -6.40 9.33
C LEU A 37 13.57 -7.00 7.93
N GLY A 38 14.04 -6.22 6.95
CA GLY A 38 14.28 -6.68 5.59
C GLY A 38 15.22 -7.88 5.56
N TYR A 39 16.31 -7.85 6.32
CA TYR A 39 17.22 -8.99 6.47
C TYR A 39 16.52 -10.23 7.07
N LYS A 40 15.67 -10.05 8.09
CA LYS A 40 14.88 -11.15 8.69
C LYS A 40 13.94 -11.79 7.66
N ILE A 41 13.25 -10.97 6.85
CA ILE A 41 12.34 -11.45 5.79
C ILE A 41 13.14 -12.24 4.76
N VAL A 42 14.23 -11.69 4.22
CA VAL A 42 15.09 -12.37 3.25
C VAL A 42 15.59 -13.71 3.79
N LYS A 43 16.06 -13.75 5.04
CA LYS A 43 16.55 -14.99 5.66
C LYS A 43 15.45 -16.05 5.79
N ARG A 44 14.20 -15.66 6.01
CA ARG A 44 13.06 -16.56 6.20
C ARG A 44 12.55 -17.15 4.89
N TYR A 45 12.40 -16.35 3.84
CA TYR A 45 11.72 -16.77 2.60
C TYR A 45 12.68 -17.16 1.47
N ARG A 46 13.93 -16.67 1.48
CA ARG A 46 14.84 -16.88 0.37
C ARG A 46 15.70 -18.13 0.55
N LYS A 47 15.49 -19.13 -0.33
CA LYS A 47 16.41 -20.27 -0.47
C LYS A 47 17.61 -19.85 -1.33
N LYS A 48 18.79 -19.75 -0.72
CA LYS A 48 20.02 -19.39 -1.44
C LYS A 48 20.38 -20.48 -2.46
N LYS A 49 20.30 -20.16 -3.76
CA LYS A 49 20.89 -20.98 -4.82
C LYS A 49 22.35 -20.59 -5.03
N LYS A 50 23.21 -21.56 -5.32
CA LYS A 50 24.61 -21.29 -5.72
C LYS A 50 24.58 -20.47 -7.02
N ASN A 51 25.48 -19.49 -7.15
CA ASN A 51 25.68 -18.64 -8.34
C ASN A 51 24.53 -17.67 -8.71
N VAL A 52 23.64 -17.35 -7.78
CA VAL A 52 22.61 -16.31 -8.00
C VAL A 52 22.86 -15.14 -7.06
N THR A 53 23.05 -13.95 -7.63
CA THR A 53 23.12 -12.70 -6.88
C THR A 53 21.70 -12.23 -6.61
N TYR A 54 21.35 -12.05 -5.34
CA TYR A 54 20.04 -11.57 -4.94
C TYR A 54 20.13 -10.13 -4.41
N PRO A 55 19.07 -9.31 -4.59
CA PRO A 55 18.99 -8.00 -3.95
C PRO A 55 19.16 -8.11 -2.42
N LYS A 56 19.74 -7.10 -1.78
CA LYS A 56 19.88 -7.07 -0.32
C LYS A 56 18.52 -7.08 0.39
N TRP A 57 17.54 -6.42 -0.21
CA TRP A 57 16.19 -6.22 0.32
C TRP A 57 15.26 -7.38 -0.06
N PRO A 58 14.16 -7.60 0.70
CA PRO A 58 13.14 -8.56 0.32
C PRO A 58 12.44 -8.11 -0.99
N THR A 59 11.99 -9.06 -1.80
CA THR A 59 11.05 -8.77 -2.91
C THR A 59 9.69 -8.37 -2.36
N PHE A 60 8.82 -7.81 -3.21
CA PHE A 60 7.47 -7.48 -2.78
C PHE A 60 6.68 -8.73 -2.40
N SER A 61 6.78 -9.81 -3.18
CA SER A 61 6.19 -11.11 -2.84
C SER A 61 6.70 -11.67 -1.50
N GLU A 62 8.01 -11.59 -1.21
CA GLU A 62 8.57 -12.02 0.10
C GLU A 62 7.99 -11.17 1.26
N PHE A 63 7.79 -9.87 1.03
CA PHE A 63 7.16 -8.97 2.00
C PHE A 63 5.68 -9.29 2.23
N ILE A 64 4.91 -9.61 1.19
CA ILE A 64 3.50 -10.00 1.32
C ILE A 64 3.37 -11.33 2.08
N SER A 65 4.18 -12.33 1.74
CA SER A 65 4.22 -13.59 2.49
C SER A 65 4.53 -13.37 3.98
N PHE A 66 5.45 -12.45 4.28
CA PHE A 66 5.76 -12.06 5.65
C PHE A 66 4.54 -11.50 6.38
N ILE A 67 3.83 -10.53 5.80
CA ILE A 67 2.65 -9.93 6.43
C ILE A 67 1.58 -11.00 6.73
N LEU A 68 1.29 -11.85 5.75
CA LEU A 68 0.26 -12.89 5.88
C LEU A 68 0.63 -13.92 6.95
N ASP A 69 1.90 -14.29 7.04
CA ASP A 69 2.39 -15.19 8.08
C ASP A 69 2.32 -14.57 9.48
N GLU A 70 2.67 -13.29 9.64
CA GLU A 70 2.57 -12.60 10.93
C GLU A 70 1.10 -12.45 11.37
N GLU A 71 0.19 -12.13 10.44
CA GLU A 71 -1.26 -12.11 10.71
C GLU A 71 -1.77 -13.51 11.12
N LYS A 72 -1.37 -14.56 10.41
CA LYS A 72 -1.75 -15.95 10.74
C LYS A 72 -1.27 -16.36 12.13
N GLN A 73 -0.11 -15.86 12.55
CA GLN A 73 0.45 -16.05 13.89
C GLN A 73 -0.15 -15.10 14.94
N LYS A 74 -1.07 -14.21 14.55
CA LYS A 74 -1.70 -13.19 15.39
C LYS A 74 -0.67 -12.23 16.01
N HIS A 75 0.46 -12.01 15.34
CA HIS A 75 1.40 -10.99 15.74
C HIS A 75 0.88 -9.60 15.39
N VAL A 76 1.31 -8.61 16.17
CA VAL A 76 0.98 -7.21 15.90
C VAL A 76 1.75 -6.77 14.65
N LEU A 77 1.00 -6.36 13.62
CA LEU A 77 1.56 -5.79 12.40
C LEU A 77 2.03 -4.35 12.65
N ASP A 78 3.08 -3.95 11.94
CA ASP A 78 3.58 -2.58 11.97
C ASP A 78 2.52 -1.57 11.50
N MET A 79 2.55 -0.37 12.07
CA MET A 79 1.60 0.70 11.75
C MET A 79 1.51 1.05 10.25
N HIS A 80 2.56 0.80 9.47
CA HIS A 80 2.59 1.12 8.04
C HIS A 80 1.81 0.12 7.17
N TRP A 81 1.58 -1.11 7.64
CA TRP A 81 0.89 -2.16 6.88
C TRP A 81 -0.16 -2.94 7.69
N THR A 82 -0.57 -2.44 8.86
CA THR A 82 -1.71 -2.96 9.61
C THR A 82 -3.03 -2.32 9.12
N PRO A 83 -4.14 -3.06 8.95
CA PRO A 83 -5.43 -2.48 8.54
C PRO A 83 -5.85 -1.28 9.39
N ILE A 84 -6.41 -0.26 8.75
CA ILE A 84 -6.90 0.97 9.41
C ILE A 84 -8.01 0.62 10.39
N THR A 85 -8.89 -0.33 10.02
CA THR A 85 -9.94 -0.84 10.89
C THR A 85 -9.40 -1.47 12.18
N LYS A 86 -8.18 -2.03 12.16
CA LYS A 86 -7.48 -2.55 13.35
C LYS A 86 -6.73 -1.46 14.11
N PHE A 87 -6.10 -0.52 13.40
CA PHE A 87 -5.20 0.48 14.01
C PHE A 87 -5.91 1.70 14.58
N CYS A 88 -6.92 2.22 13.88
CA CYS A 88 -7.65 3.42 14.25
C CYS A 88 -9.03 3.14 14.85
N THR A 89 -9.49 1.88 14.80
CA THR A 89 -10.80 1.43 15.28
C THR A 89 -11.94 2.42 14.95
N PRO A 90 -12.15 2.75 13.66
CA PRO A 90 -13.02 3.85 13.24
C PRO A 90 -14.49 3.69 13.68
N CYS A 91 -14.92 2.48 14.02
CA CYS A 91 -16.25 2.23 14.58
C CYS A 91 -16.43 2.78 16.01
N GLN A 92 -15.34 3.09 16.73
CA GLN A 92 -15.36 3.61 18.10
C GLN A 92 -15.26 5.13 18.17
N VAL A 93 -14.90 5.78 17.06
CA VAL A 93 -14.70 7.22 16.98
C VAL A 93 -15.63 7.77 15.90
N LYS A 94 -16.48 8.72 16.29
CA LYS A 94 -17.33 9.43 15.33
C LYS A 94 -16.50 10.51 14.64
N PHE A 95 -15.87 10.16 13.51
CA PHE A 95 -15.15 11.12 12.69
C PHE A 95 -16.12 12.05 11.96
N ASP A 96 -15.83 13.36 11.97
CA ASP A 96 -16.59 14.34 11.19
C ASP A 96 -16.24 14.28 9.70
N ILE A 97 -15.00 13.88 9.39
CA ILE A 97 -14.46 13.83 8.03
C ILE A 97 -13.62 12.55 7.84
N VAL A 98 -13.83 11.85 6.73
CA VAL A 98 -12.93 10.80 6.24
C VAL A 98 -12.31 11.30 4.93
N ALA A 99 -11.05 11.73 5.00
CA ALA A 99 -10.28 12.20 3.86
C ALA A 99 -9.55 11.03 3.18
N LYS A 100 -9.48 11.04 1.86
CA LYS A 100 -8.80 10.02 1.06
C LYS A 100 -7.46 10.55 0.55
N PHE A 101 -6.42 9.73 0.61
CA PHE A 101 -5.10 10.09 0.12
C PHE A 101 -5.13 10.38 -1.40
N GLU A 102 -6.03 9.73 -2.12
CA GLU A 102 -6.25 9.91 -3.56
C GLU A 102 -6.77 11.32 -3.91
N THR A 103 -7.51 11.95 -3.01
CA THR A 103 -8.13 13.29 -3.15
C THR A 103 -7.59 14.28 -2.12
N LEU A 104 -6.45 14.00 -1.51
CA LEU A 104 -5.94 14.74 -0.34
C LEU A 104 -5.80 16.24 -0.59
N ASP A 105 -5.56 16.65 -1.84
CA ASP A 105 -5.46 18.06 -2.20
C ASP A 105 -6.76 18.84 -2.01
N GLU A 106 -7.88 18.22 -2.38
CA GLU A 106 -9.21 18.76 -2.18
C GLU A 106 -9.62 18.60 -0.71
N ASP A 107 -9.39 17.43 -0.13
CA ASP A 107 -9.81 17.10 1.23
C ASP A 107 -9.12 17.98 2.28
N GLN A 108 -7.84 18.31 2.10
CA GLN A 108 -7.15 19.23 3.01
C GLN A 108 -7.72 20.64 2.94
N ARG A 109 -8.11 21.11 1.75
CA ARG A 109 -8.75 22.42 1.57
C ARG A 109 -10.12 22.46 2.23
N TYR A 110 -10.90 21.38 2.07
CA TYR A 110 -12.18 21.22 2.74
C TYR A 110 -12.02 21.21 4.27
N LEU A 111 -11.08 20.42 4.80
CA LEU A 111 -10.81 20.32 6.24
C LEU A 111 -10.42 21.67 6.85
N ILE A 112 -9.50 22.41 6.22
CA ILE A 112 -9.06 23.73 6.68
C ILE A 112 -10.25 24.70 6.76
N LYS A 113 -11.09 24.72 5.71
CA LYS A 113 -12.28 25.57 5.68
C LYS A 113 -13.31 25.15 6.73
N LYS A 114 -13.55 23.85 6.89
CA LYS A 114 -14.49 23.31 7.89
C LYS A 114 -14.07 23.65 9.32
N ALA A 115 -12.76 23.68 9.57
CA ALA A 115 -12.17 24.08 10.86
C ALA A 115 -12.07 25.60 11.06
N ASN A 116 -12.50 26.42 10.09
CA ASN A 116 -12.33 27.89 10.09
C ASN A 116 -10.87 28.35 10.23
N LEU A 117 -9.94 27.62 9.61
CA LEU A 117 -8.49 27.87 9.68
C LEU A 117 -7.92 28.44 8.38
N ASP A 118 -8.76 28.80 7.41
CA ASP A 118 -8.37 29.28 6.07
C ASP A 118 -7.61 30.61 6.10
N ASN A 119 -7.75 31.40 7.17
CA ASN A 119 -6.98 32.61 7.40
C ASN A 119 -5.61 32.36 8.07
N VAL A 120 -5.36 31.16 8.57
CA VAL A 120 -4.17 30.81 9.36
C VAL A 120 -3.27 29.83 8.60
N ILE A 121 -3.86 28.86 7.91
CA ILE A 121 -3.16 27.74 7.28
C ILE A 121 -3.53 27.68 5.81
N LYS A 122 -2.53 27.46 4.96
CA LYS A 122 -2.72 27.15 3.54
C LYS A 122 -2.18 25.75 3.24
N PRO A 123 -2.84 24.99 2.34
CA PRO A 123 -2.31 23.72 1.86
C PRO A 123 -0.91 23.88 1.25
N GLU A 124 0.03 23.04 1.64
CA GLU A 124 1.37 22.98 1.05
C GLU A 124 1.78 21.54 0.76
N TRP A 125 2.21 21.27 -0.48
CA TRP A 125 2.72 19.96 -0.89
C TRP A 125 4.24 19.90 -0.79
N LYS A 126 4.76 19.37 0.32
CA LYS A 126 6.22 19.20 0.51
C LYS A 126 6.79 17.90 -0.07
N ASN A 127 5.93 16.91 -0.37
CA ASN A 127 6.34 15.55 -0.78
C ASN A 127 5.58 15.01 -2.00
N SER A 128 5.23 15.88 -2.96
CA SER A 128 4.37 15.56 -4.12
C SER A 128 4.82 14.33 -4.94
N GLY A 129 6.12 14.00 -4.97
CA GLY A 129 6.66 12.86 -5.73
C GLY A 129 6.74 11.51 -5.00
N LYS A 130 6.56 11.46 -3.66
CA LYS A 130 6.78 10.22 -2.88
C LYS A 130 5.49 9.43 -2.61
N GLY A 131 4.33 10.08 -2.74
CA GLY A 131 3.05 9.52 -2.29
C GLY A 131 2.34 8.64 -3.31
N ARG A 132 2.29 9.05 -4.58
CA ARG A 132 1.52 8.34 -5.62
C ARG A 132 2.37 7.28 -6.31
N ASN A 133 1.86 6.05 -6.39
CA ASN A 133 2.43 5.06 -7.29
C ASN A 133 1.82 5.27 -8.69
N THR A 134 2.62 5.07 -9.73
CA THR A 134 2.09 5.01 -11.10
C THR A 134 1.40 3.67 -11.29
N GLN A 135 0.40 3.61 -12.17
CA GLN A 135 -0.27 2.34 -12.51
C GLN A 135 0.74 1.29 -13.01
N GLU A 136 1.77 1.69 -13.75
CA GLU A 136 2.86 0.82 -14.18
C GLU A 136 3.62 0.19 -13.00
N LEU A 137 3.92 0.98 -11.95
CA LEU A 137 4.59 0.46 -10.75
C LEU A 137 3.68 -0.49 -9.98
N VAL A 138 2.39 -0.15 -9.84
CA VAL A 138 1.41 -1.02 -9.21
C VAL A 138 1.36 -2.36 -9.95
N SER A 139 1.13 -2.31 -11.27
CA SER A 139 1.08 -3.50 -12.13
C SER A 139 2.34 -4.36 -11.97
N LYS A 140 3.53 -3.75 -12.09
CA LYS A 140 4.81 -4.43 -11.95
C LYS A 140 4.96 -5.21 -10.64
N PHE A 141 4.60 -4.60 -9.51
CA PHE A 141 4.79 -5.25 -8.21
C PHE A 141 3.69 -6.27 -7.91
N TYR A 142 2.44 -5.95 -8.25
CA TYR A 142 1.32 -6.85 -7.98
C TYR A 142 1.27 -8.06 -8.91
N SER A 143 1.84 -7.98 -10.12
CA SER A 143 2.03 -9.14 -11.00
C SER A 143 3.06 -10.15 -10.47
N GLU A 144 3.86 -9.80 -9.44
CA GLU A 144 4.77 -10.75 -8.78
C GLU A 144 4.05 -11.65 -7.77
N LEU A 145 2.80 -11.35 -7.42
CA LEU A 145 2.07 -12.06 -6.38
C LEU A 145 1.34 -13.28 -6.94
N THR A 146 1.31 -14.36 -6.16
CA THR A 146 0.43 -15.49 -6.47
C THR A 146 -1.01 -15.13 -6.16
N ARG A 147 -1.96 -15.87 -6.76
CA ARG A 147 -3.38 -15.72 -6.44
C ARG A 147 -3.67 -15.90 -4.94
N GLU A 148 -3.03 -16.87 -4.30
CA GLU A 148 -3.15 -17.09 -2.85
C GLU A 148 -2.66 -15.87 -2.03
N GLN A 149 -1.57 -15.22 -2.46
CA GLN A 149 -1.09 -14.00 -1.81
C GLN A 149 -2.08 -12.84 -1.99
N LEU A 150 -2.63 -12.65 -3.20
CA LEU A 150 -3.64 -11.63 -3.50
C LEU A 150 -4.92 -11.84 -2.70
N ASP A 151 -5.45 -13.06 -2.69
CA ASP A 151 -6.64 -13.41 -1.90
C ASP A 151 -6.37 -13.18 -0.41
N GLY A 152 -5.18 -13.58 0.07
CA GLY A 152 -4.76 -13.39 1.46
C GLY A 152 -4.72 -11.91 1.89
N ILE A 153 -4.14 -11.03 1.08
CA ILE A 153 -4.12 -9.60 1.39
C ILE A 153 -5.51 -8.97 1.28
N TYR A 154 -6.32 -9.39 0.30
CA TYR A 154 -7.70 -8.93 0.22
C TYR A 154 -8.47 -9.28 1.49
N HIS A 155 -8.35 -10.52 1.97
CA HIS A 155 -8.99 -10.94 3.21
C HIS A 155 -8.49 -10.16 4.43
N LEU A 156 -7.18 -9.89 4.52
CA LEU A 156 -6.60 -9.07 5.60
C LEU A 156 -7.16 -7.64 5.61
N PHE A 157 -7.36 -7.04 4.44
CA PHE A 157 -7.81 -5.64 4.30
C PHE A 157 -9.29 -5.49 3.95
N ARG A 158 -10.06 -6.57 3.94
CA ARG A 158 -11.46 -6.60 3.47
C ARG A 158 -12.32 -5.48 4.06
N PHE A 159 -12.27 -5.32 5.38
CA PHE A 159 -13.06 -4.31 6.06
C PHE A 159 -12.62 -2.88 5.72
N ASP A 160 -11.35 -2.63 5.44
CA ASP A 160 -10.90 -1.31 4.99
C ASP A 160 -11.43 -1.02 3.57
N VAL A 161 -11.41 -2.03 2.69
CA VAL A 161 -11.92 -1.91 1.32
C VAL A 161 -13.42 -1.59 1.34
N GLU A 162 -14.19 -2.37 2.09
CA GLU A 162 -15.65 -2.19 2.21
C GLU A 162 -16.01 -0.87 2.91
N LEU A 163 -15.40 -0.57 4.06
CA LEU A 163 -15.75 0.60 4.87
C LEU A 163 -15.46 1.93 4.16
N PHE A 164 -14.37 1.99 3.39
CA PHE A 164 -13.95 3.22 2.72
C PHE A 164 -14.33 3.27 1.23
N GLY A 165 -15.10 2.29 0.75
CA GLY A 165 -15.61 2.26 -0.62
C GLY A 165 -14.49 2.20 -1.67
N TYR A 166 -13.53 1.31 -1.47
CA TYR A 166 -12.47 1.01 -2.43
C TYR A 166 -12.84 -0.21 -3.29
N SER A 167 -12.26 -0.33 -4.49
CA SER A 167 -12.35 -1.52 -5.33
C SER A 167 -10.97 -2.17 -5.44
N SER A 168 -10.93 -3.50 -5.37
CA SER A 168 -9.69 -4.28 -5.55
C SER A 168 -9.65 -5.03 -6.89
N GLU A 169 -10.67 -4.89 -7.74
CA GLU A 169 -10.81 -5.64 -8.99
C GLU A 169 -9.60 -5.47 -9.92
N GLU A 170 -9.07 -4.26 -10.02
CA GLU A 170 -7.92 -3.95 -10.87
C GLU A 170 -6.69 -4.82 -10.56
N TYR A 171 -6.48 -5.18 -9.28
CA TYR A 171 -5.33 -5.98 -8.83
C TYR A 171 -5.49 -7.46 -9.17
N PHE A 172 -6.72 -7.96 -9.20
CA PHE A 172 -7.01 -9.36 -9.57
C PHE A 172 -7.02 -9.59 -11.07
N ASN A 173 -7.20 -8.52 -11.86
CA ASN A 173 -7.24 -8.58 -13.32
C ASN A 173 -5.85 -8.40 -13.97
N LEU A 174 -4.79 -8.13 -13.20
CA LEU A 174 -3.42 -8.00 -13.72
C LEU A 174 -2.91 -9.31 -14.36
N ASP A 175 -3.36 -10.46 -13.86
CA ASP A 175 -3.03 -11.78 -14.41
C ASP A 175 -3.64 -12.02 -15.81
N LEU A 176 -4.70 -11.28 -16.17
CA LEU A 176 -5.37 -11.43 -17.45
C LEU A 176 -4.67 -10.65 -18.56
N VAL A 177 -4.00 -9.55 -18.23
CA VAL A 177 -3.30 -8.69 -19.21
C VAL A 177 -1.96 -9.27 -19.64
N THR A 178 -1.28 -10.03 -18.76
CA THR A 178 0.01 -10.66 -19.08
C THR A 178 -0.12 -11.95 -19.90
N ASN A 179 -1.35 -12.46 -20.08
CA ASN A 179 -1.65 -13.66 -20.85
C ASN A 179 -2.32 -13.38 -22.21
N GLU A 180 -2.54 -12.11 -22.58
CA GLU A 180 -2.86 -11.80 -23.97
C GLU A 180 -1.58 -11.88 -24.81
N PRO A 181 -1.53 -12.72 -25.87
CA PRO A 181 -0.43 -12.66 -26.80
C PRO A 181 -0.41 -11.28 -27.43
N SER A 182 0.71 -10.59 -27.32
CA SER A 182 1.01 -9.37 -28.07
C SER A 182 0.74 -9.62 -29.55
N SER A 183 -0.40 -9.15 -30.06
CA SER A 183 -0.67 -9.13 -31.49
C SER A 183 0.08 -7.95 -32.09
N GLU A 184 1.39 -8.13 -32.32
CA GLU A 184 2.17 -7.23 -33.16
C GLU A 184 2.80 -8.02 -34.30
N TYR A 185 2.65 -7.45 -35.50
CA TYR A 185 3.18 -7.84 -36.81
C TYR A 185 2.49 -8.96 -37.60
N LYS A 186 1.54 -8.54 -38.45
CA LYS A 186 1.54 -8.87 -39.88
C LYS A 186 0.90 -7.74 -40.70
N ASP A 187 1.69 -6.75 -41.09
CA ASP A 187 1.50 -6.09 -42.37
C ASP A 187 2.66 -6.52 -43.27
N ASN A 188 2.36 -7.51 -44.10
CA ASN A 188 3.22 -8.00 -45.15
C ASN A 188 3.20 -7.00 -46.31
N VAL A 189 4.41 -6.77 -46.82
CA VAL A 189 4.72 -6.40 -48.20
C VAL A 189 3.88 -7.25 -49.16
N ASP A 190 3.10 -6.59 -50.02
CA ASP A 190 3.10 -6.72 -51.49
C ASP A 190 2.34 -5.56 -52.14
#